data_AF-A0A382U1Z6-F1
#
_entry.id   AF-A0A382U1Z6-F1
#
_cell.length_a   1.000
_cell.length_b   1.000
_cell.length_c   1.000
_cell.angle_alpha   90.00
_cell.angle_beta   90.00
_cell.angle_gamma   90.00
#
_symmetry.space_group_name_H-M   'P 1'
#
loop_
_entity.id
_entity.type
_entity.pdbx_description
1 polymer ?
#
loop_
_entity_poly.entity_id
_entity_poly.type
_entity_poly.pdbx_seq_one_letter_code
_entity_poly.pdbx_strand_id
1 'polypeptide(L)'
;MCAFIKPETRTTWQMLLFGLMRIPLILFCRPKVVSVSDTRLEVRIRLNRRTKNHLNSMYFGVLSVGADVTGGFLAMKLIRNNKSRISLIFKDFHADFLKRAEGDVHF
;
A
#
# COMPACT_ATOMS: atom_id res chain seq x y z
N MET A 1 -2.79 10.73 30.13
CA MET A 1 -2.29 9.45 29.58
C MET A 1 -2.40 9.50 28.06
N CYS A 2 -1.33 9.86 27.34
CA CYS A 2 -1.35 9.84 25.88
C CYS A 2 -1.39 8.39 25.41
N ALA A 3 -2.47 7.98 24.73
CA ALA A 3 -2.54 6.66 24.13
C ALA A 3 -1.40 6.50 23.11
N PHE A 4 -0.51 5.53 23.34
CA PHE A 4 0.53 5.16 22.38
C PHE A 4 -0.15 4.66 21.10
N ILE A 5 -0.19 5.51 20.06
CA ILE A 5 -0.71 5.13 18.75
C ILE A 5 0.21 4.05 18.17
N LYS A 6 -0.37 2.89 17.85
CA LYS A 6 0.35 1.78 17.23
C LYS A 6 1.03 2.23 15.93
N PRO A 7 2.27 1.79 15.65
CA PRO A 7 3.02 2.23 14.48
C PRO A 7 2.30 1.93 13.16
N GLU A 8 1.55 0.83 13.08
CA GLU A 8 0.75 0.44 11.92
C GLU A 8 -0.36 1.46 11.63
N THR A 9 -1.04 1.94 12.68
CA THR A 9 -2.08 2.97 12.56
C THR A 9 -1.49 4.27 12.05
N ARG A 10 -0.34 4.67 12.60
CA ARG A 10 0.38 5.88 12.18
C ARG A 10 0.80 5.80 10.72
N THR A 11 1.41 4.69 10.29
CA THR A 11 1.84 4.49 8.90
C THR A 11 0.63 4.41 7.96
N THR A 12 -0.46 3.79 8.38
CA THR A 12 -1.72 3.79 7.60
C THR A 12 -2.22 5.21 7.35
N TRP A 13 -2.25 6.06 8.37
CA TRP A 13 -2.69 7.45 8.20
C TRP A 13 -1.75 8.25 7.29
N GLN A 14 -0.44 8.04 7.40
CA GLN A 14 0.52 8.66 6.48
C GLN A 14 0.28 8.21 5.03
N MET A 15 -0.01 6.92 4.82
CA MET A 15 -0.33 6.37 3.51
C MET A 15 -1.61 6.94 2.92
N LEU A 16 -2.67 7.06 3.74
CA LEU A 16 -3.93 7.66 3.32
C LEU A 16 -3.80 9.16 3.06
N LEU A 17 -3.03 9.88 3.88
CA LEU A 17 -2.76 11.31 3.67
C LEU A 17 -1.95 11.53 2.37
N PHE A 18 -0.97 10.68 2.09
CA PHE A 18 -0.24 10.72 0.83
C PHE A 18 -1.17 10.43 -0.35
N GLY A 19 -2.03 9.41 -0.25
CA GLY A 19 -3.05 9.14 -1.26
C GLY A 19 -4.01 10.31 -1.46
N LEU A 20 -4.40 11.00 -0.39
CA LEU A 20 -5.27 12.18 -0.48
C LEU A 20 -4.58 13.35 -1.19
N MET A 21 -3.30 13.59 -0.87
CA MET A 21 -2.59 14.80 -1.32
C MET A 21 -1.87 14.64 -2.67
N ARG A 22 -1.47 13.42 -3.03
CA ARG A 22 -0.58 13.15 -4.17
C ARG A 22 -1.16 12.18 -5.17
N ILE A 23 -1.73 11.06 -4.71
CA ILE A 23 -2.19 9.98 -5.59
C ILE A 23 -3.59 9.49 -5.18
N PRO A 24 -4.66 10.13 -5.68
CA PRO A 24 -6.05 9.83 -5.27
C PRO A 24 -6.44 8.36 -5.42
N LEU A 25 -5.85 7.64 -6.38
CA LEU A 25 -6.10 6.22 -6.60
C LEU A 25 -5.69 5.35 -5.39
N ILE A 26 -4.59 5.69 -4.71
CA ILE A 26 -4.18 5.02 -3.46
C ILE A 26 -5.26 5.18 -2.41
N LEU A 27 -5.77 6.41 -2.22
CA LEU A 27 -6.83 6.68 -1.26
C LEU A 27 -8.12 5.93 -1.62
N PHE A 28 -8.44 5.81 -2.91
CA PHE A 28 -9.62 5.08 -3.38
C PHE A 28 -9.57 3.59 -3.00
N CYS A 29 -8.40 2.96 -3.13
CA CYS A 29 -8.16 1.56 -2.75
C CYS A 29 -8.14 1.33 -1.23
N ARG A 30 -7.95 2.40 -0.42
CA ARG A 30 -7.92 2.36 1.06
C ARG A 30 -7.03 1.24 1.63
N PRO A 31 -5.74 1.20 1.26
CA PRO A 31 -4.80 0.26 1.86
C PRO A 31 -4.69 0.47 3.37
N LYS A 32 -4.48 -0.63 4.11
CA LYS A 32 -4.26 -0.61 5.56
C LYS A 32 -2.99 -1.36 5.89
N VAL A 33 -2.10 -0.74 6.67
CA VAL A 33 -0.90 -1.42 7.17
C VAL A 33 -1.31 -2.47 8.20
N VAL A 34 -0.87 -3.70 7.99
CA VAL A 34 -1.10 -4.84 8.89
C VAL A 34 0.07 -4.99 9.86
N SER A 35 1.29 -4.90 9.35
CA SER A 35 2.52 -4.93 10.16
C SER A 35 3.57 -3.99 9.57
N VAL A 36 4.40 -3.42 10.42
CA VAL A 36 5.54 -2.59 10.00
C VAL A 36 6.73 -2.82 10.91
N SER A 37 7.90 -2.98 10.31
CA SER A 37 9.19 -3.11 10.97
C SER A 37 10.25 -2.34 10.18
N ASP A 38 11.52 -2.49 10.54
CA ASP A 38 12.61 -1.83 9.83
C ASP A 38 12.94 -2.46 8.48
N THR A 39 12.61 -3.74 8.29
CA THR A 39 12.91 -4.50 7.05
C THR A 39 11.66 -4.97 6.31
N ARG A 40 10.47 -4.89 6.92
CA ARG A 40 9.22 -5.40 6.34
C ARG A 40 8.07 -4.42 6.55
N LEU A 41 7.25 -4.27 5.51
CA LEU A 41 5.96 -3.60 5.52
C LEU A 41 4.95 -4.56 4.91
N GLU A 42 3.83 -4.78 5.60
CA GLU A 42 2.72 -5.56 5.06
C GLU A 42 1.47 -4.68 4.95
N VAL A 43 0.87 -4.65 3.78
CA VAL A 43 -0.31 -3.85 3.47
C VAL A 43 -1.43 -4.76 3.02
N ARG A 44 -2.64 -4.51 3.54
CA ARG A 44 -3.84 -5.20 3.12
C ARG A 44 -4.77 -4.27 2.37
N ILE A 45 -5.29 -4.73 1.25
CA ILE A 45 -6.42 -4.11 0.55
C ILE A 45 -7.64 -5.01 0.65
N ARG A 46 -8.74 -4.46 1.17
CA ARG A 46 -9.98 -5.20 1.37
C ARG A 46 -10.67 -5.48 0.03
N LEU A 47 -11.17 -6.69 -0.18
CA LEU A 47 -12.07 -6.97 -1.31
C LEU A 47 -13.45 -6.37 -1.02
N ASN A 48 -13.88 -5.41 -1.83
CA ASN A 48 -15.15 -4.71 -1.67
C ASN A 48 -15.65 -4.18 -3.02
N ARG A 49 -16.80 -3.48 -3.02
CA ARG A 49 -17.42 -2.93 -4.24
C ARG A 49 -16.48 -2.09 -5.11
N ARG A 50 -15.50 -1.39 -4.50
CA ARG A 50 -14.56 -0.51 -5.20
C ARG A 50 -13.37 -1.26 -5.77
N THR A 51 -12.97 -2.36 -5.15
CA THR A 51 -11.71 -3.04 -5.41
C THR A 51 -11.89 -4.36 -6.18
N LYS A 52 -13.12 -4.86 -6.27
CA LYS A 52 -13.44 -6.05 -7.06
C LYS A 52 -13.67 -5.73 -8.54
N ASN A 53 -13.42 -6.69 -9.42
CA ASN A 53 -13.77 -6.68 -10.83
C ASN A 53 -15.18 -7.27 -11.09
N HIS A 54 -15.55 -7.36 -12.37
CA HIS A 54 -16.83 -7.92 -12.83
C HIS A 54 -17.00 -9.42 -12.52
N LEU A 55 -15.94 -10.11 -12.13
CA LEU A 55 -15.94 -11.52 -11.71
C LEU A 55 -15.87 -11.70 -10.19
N ASN A 56 -16.13 -10.64 -9.41
CA ASN A 56 -16.06 -10.63 -7.95
C ASN A 56 -14.70 -11.02 -7.35
N SER A 57 -13.62 -10.86 -8.11
CA SER A 57 -12.23 -11.02 -7.62
C SER A 57 -11.51 -9.67 -7.59
N MET A 58 -10.40 -9.56 -6.88
CA MET A 58 -9.60 -8.33 -6.80
C MET A 58 -9.24 -7.86 -8.22
N TYR A 59 -9.55 -6.60 -8.53
CA TYR A 59 -9.20 -6.02 -9.82
C TYR A 59 -7.68 -5.95 -9.96
N PHE A 60 -7.15 -6.31 -11.14
CA PHE A 60 -5.70 -6.39 -11.34
C PHE A 60 -5.00 -5.04 -11.05
N GLY A 61 -5.62 -3.91 -11.42
CA GLY A 61 -5.07 -2.59 -11.11
C GLY A 61 -4.98 -2.33 -9.60
N VAL A 62 -5.85 -2.95 -8.78
CA VAL A 62 -5.72 -2.88 -7.32
C VAL A 62 -4.57 -3.75 -6.82
N LEU A 63 -4.29 -4.89 -7.47
CA LEU A 63 -3.10 -5.68 -7.18
C LEU A 63 -1.82 -4.87 -7.46
N SER A 64 -1.77 -4.18 -8.59
CA SER A 64 -0.66 -3.27 -8.92
C SER A 64 -0.54 -2.12 -7.91
N VAL A 65 -1.64 -1.50 -7.50
CA VAL A 65 -1.63 -0.47 -6.45
C VAL A 65 -1.09 -1.04 -5.13
N GLY A 66 -1.51 -2.23 -4.73
CA GLY A 66 -1.00 -2.89 -3.53
C GLY A 66 0.51 -3.10 -3.55
N ALA A 67 1.04 -3.62 -4.66
CA ALA A 67 2.47 -3.80 -4.86
C ALA A 67 3.24 -2.46 -4.88
N ASP A 68 2.73 -1.46 -5.60
CA ASP A 68 3.29 -0.10 -5.68
C ASP A 68 3.39 0.55 -4.30
N VAL A 69 2.29 0.60 -3.54
CA VAL A 69 2.30 1.29 -2.24
C VAL A 69 3.17 0.58 -1.20
N THR A 70 3.22 -0.75 -1.20
CA THR A 70 4.08 -1.49 -0.27
C THR A 70 5.55 -1.24 -0.59
N GLY A 71 5.97 -1.40 -1.84
CA GLY A 71 7.36 -1.15 -2.25
C GLY A 71 7.76 0.32 -2.13
N GLY A 72 6.89 1.22 -2.56
CA GLY A 72 7.11 2.67 -2.54
C GLY A 72 7.26 3.21 -1.13
N PHE A 73 6.38 2.81 -0.19
CA PHE A 73 6.48 3.26 1.20
C PHE A 73 7.72 2.71 1.91
N LEU A 74 8.14 1.49 1.60
CA LEU A 74 9.38 0.93 2.13
C LEU A 74 10.59 1.76 1.66
N ALA A 75 10.68 2.07 0.37
CA ALA A 75 11.72 2.92 -0.18
C ALA A 75 11.68 4.35 0.38
N MET A 76 10.50 4.96 0.49
CA MET A 76 10.33 6.28 1.09
C MET A 76 10.78 6.32 2.56
N LYS A 77 10.53 5.26 3.34
CA LYS A 77 11.02 5.14 4.73
C LYS A 77 12.55 5.20 4.75
N LEU A 78 13.23 4.46 3.86
CA LEU A 78 14.69 4.45 3.76
C LEU A 78 15.25 5.81 3.34
N ILE A 79 14.68 6.44 2.29
CA ILE A 79 15.10 7.77 1.81
C ILE A 79 15.01 8.81 2.94
N ARG A 80 13.91 8.78 3.70
CA ARG A 80 13.68 9.70 4.82
C ARG A 80 14.64 9.44 5.98
N ASN A 81 14.90 8.19 6.33
CA ASN A 81 15.84 7.82 7.37
C ASN A 81 17.26 8.28 7.02
N ASN A 82 17.65 8.17 5.75
CA ASN A 82 18.94 8.64 5.24
C ASN A 82 18.97 10.15 4.94
N LYS A 83 17.89 10.90 5.25
CA LYS A 83 17.74 12.35 4.99
C LYS A 83 18.12 12.76 3.57
N SER A 84 17.91 11.87 2.60
CA SER A 84 18.32 12.06 1.21
C SER A 84 17.21 12.74 0.41
N ARG A 85 17.58 13.59 -0.56
CA ARG A 85 16.62 14.24 -1.47
C ARG A 85 16.50 13.42 -2.75
N ILE A 86 15.79 12.29 -2.67
CA ILE A 86 15.61 11.34 -3.78
C ILE A 86 14.15 11.36 -4.23
N SER A 87 13.94 11.52 -5.54
CA SER A 87 12.65 11.31 -6.19
C SER A 87 12.54 9.85 -6.62
N LEU A 88 11.65 9.10 -5.98
CA LEU A 88 11.42 7.69 -6.32
C LEU A 88 10.51 7.58 -7.55
N ILE A 89 10.89 6.74 -8.51
CA ILE A 89 10.05 6.32 -9.63
C ILE A 89 10.33 4.85 -9.95
N PHE A 90 9.29 4.07 -10.20
CA PHE A 90 9.43 2.71 -10.68
C PHE A 90 9.77 2.73 -12.16
N LYS A 91 10.91 2.12 -12.52
CA LYS A 91 11.35 1.97 -13.92
C LYS A 91 10.65 0.82 -14.63
N ASP A 92 10.36 -0.25 -13.89
CA ASP A 92 9.83 -1.49 -14.41
C ASP A 92 8.90 -2.13 -13.37
N PHE A 93 7.91 -2.90 -13.85
CA PHE A 93 6.96 -3.64 -13.02
C PHE A 93 6.63 -4.97 -13.70
N HIS A 94 6.98 -6.07 -13.04
CA HIS A 94 6.66 -7.43 -13.48
C HIS A 94 5.71 -8.10 -12.47
N ALA A 95 4.69 -8.80 -12.96
CA ALA A 95 3.77 -9.54 -12.12
C ALA A 95 3.23 -10.77 -12.85
N ASP A 96 3.19 -11.90 -12.14
CA ASP A 96 2.63 -13.16 -12.62
C ASP A 96 1.29 -13.46 -11.93
N PHE A 97 0.23 -13.64 -12.72
CA PHE A 97 -1.12 -13.91 -12.19
C PHE A 97 -1.32 -15.41 -11.95
N LEU A 98 -0.97 -15.86 -10.74
CA LEU A 98 -1.01 -17.28 -10.37
C LEU A 98 -2.43 -17.80 -10.10
N LYS A 99 -3.27 -16.98 -9.43
CA LYS A 99 -4.64 -17.35 -9.06
C LYS A 99 -5.50 -16.10 -8.90
N ARG A 100 -6.82 -16.28 -9.08
CA ARG A 100 -7.81 -15.24 -8.75
C ARG A 100 -7.82 -14.96 -7.25
N ALA A 101 -7.71 -13.68 -6.90
CA ALA A 101 -7.84 -13.23 -5.52
C ALA A 101 -9.32 -12.97 -5.19
N GLU A 102 -9.94 -13.88 -4.44
CA GLU A 102 -11.37 -13.82 -4.08
C GLU A 102 -11.62 -13.33 -2.64
N GLY A 103 -10.59 -12.77 -1.99
CA GLY A 103 -10.68 -12.20 -0.65
C GLY A 103 -9.80 -10.97 -0.48
N ASP A 104 -9.67 -10.50 0.77
CA ASP A 104 -8.70 -9.47 1.14
C ASP A 104 -7.30 -9.90 0.71
N VAL A 105 -6.56 -9.01 0.05
CA VAL A 105 -5.21 -9.31 -0.45
C VAL A 105 -4.18 -8.62 0.44
N HIS A 106 -3.14 -9.36 0.79
CA HIS A 106 -1.98 -8.91 1.55
C HIS A 106 -0.79 -8.79 0.59
N PHE A 107 -0.07 -7.68 0.71
CA PHE A 107 1.11 -7.30 -0.07
C PHE A 107 2.27 -7.05 0.87
#